data_AF-A0A929F1W9-F1
#
_entry.id   AF-A0A929F1W9-F1
#
_cell.length_a   1.000
_cell.length_b   1.000
_cell.length_c   1.000
_cell.angle_alpha   90.00
_cell.angle_beta   90.00
_cell.angle_gamma   90.00
#
_symmetry.space_group_name_H-M   'P 1'
#
loop_
_entity.id
_entity.type
_entity.pdbx_description
1 polymer ?
#
loop_
_entity_poly.entity_id
_entity_poly.type
_entity_poly.pdbx_seq_one_letter_code
_entity_poly.pdbx_strand_id
1 'polypeptide(L)'
;MNHYKRLIVVLAGAFLVSSLIGCGKSTEPTETTPTDTMATATLALPEQAPSARLPAGVSPSHYKLQLSIDPRESNFSGTAEIDIVLSGSTDYFWMHGNELEVSSARATLANGETVNLQWQKASETGVVKVTAAQALPAGKLLLQLEYSAPFNTSLEGLYTVTEGGQAYAFTQFEATSARLAFPSFDEPGFKVPFDIELTIPAEYSGISNTP
;
A
#
# COMPACT_ATOMS: atom_id res chain seq x y z
N MET A 1 -30.52 3.93 -10.57
CA MET A 1 -30.11 3.79 -9.15
C MET A 1 -29.17 2.59 -9.13
N ASN A 2 -27.87 2.84 -9.26
CA ASN A 2 -26.90 1.79 -9.59
C ASN A 2 -26.64 0.93 -8.35
N HIS A 3 -27.01 -0.34 -8.43
CA HIS A 3 -26.84 -1.31 -7.36
C HIS A 3 -25.41 -1.86 -7.40
N TYR A 4 -24.51 -1.28 -6.60
CA TYR A 4 -23.18 -1.83 -6.33
C TYR A 4 -23.25 -2.84 -5.18
N LYS A 5 -22.44 -3.90 -5.24
CA LYS A 5 -22.25 -4.87 -4.15
C LYS A 5 -20.84 -4.73 -3.58
N ARG A 6 -20.70 -4.85 -2.25
CA ARG A 6 -19.41 -4.99 -1.54
C ARG A 6 -19.22 -6.47 -1.16
N LEU A 7 -18.04 -7.02 -1.42
CA LEU A 7 -17.69 -8.38 -1.03
C LEU A 7 -16.58 -8.32 0.04
N ILE A 8 -16.89 -8.75 1.26
CA ILE A 8 -15.93 -8.91 2.36
C ILE A 8 -15.84 -10.41 2.63
N VAL A 9 -14.66 -11.00 2.44
CA VAL A 9 -14.40 -12.41 2.75
C VAL A 9 -13.67 -12.47 4.10
N VAL A 10 -14.38 -12.92 5.14
CA VAL A 10 -13.80 -13.18 6.47
C VAL A 10 -13.66 -14.69 6.65
N LEU A 11 -12.44 -15.18 6.81
CA LEU A 11 -12.17 -16.58 7.16
C LEU A 11 -11.89 -16.71 8.67
N ALA A 12 -12.81 -17.39 9.35
CA ALA A 12 -12.69 -17.85 10.72
C ALA A 12 -11.72 -19.05 10.81
N GLY A 13 -10.81 -19.01 11.77
CA GLY A 13 -9.68 -19.93 11.89
C GLY A 13 -9.93 -21.25 12.61
N ALA A 14 -8.84 -21.98 12.84
CA ALA A 14 -8.68 -22.94 13.93
C ALA A 14 -7.19 -23.19 14.19
N PHE A 15 -6.68 -22.71 15.34
CA PHE A 15 -5.35 -23.01 15.86
C PHE A 15 -5.41 -24.29 16.69
N LEU A 16 -4.58 -25.28 16.38
CA LEU A 16 -4.37 -26.49 17.17
C LEU A 16 -3.20 -26.26 18.14
N VAL A 17 -3.53 -26.15 19.43
CA VAL A 17 -2.57 -26.03 20.53
C VAL A 17 -2.16 -27.43 20.98
N SER A 18 -0.87 -27.71 21.07
CA SER A 18 -0.33 -28.90 21.73
C SER A 18 0.65 -28.47 22.82
N SER A 19 0.33 -28.83 24.07
CA SER A 19 1.09 -28.51 25.26
C SER A 19 2.09 -29.63 25.57
N LEU A 20 3.35 -29.27 25.81
CA LEU A 20 4.32 -30.13 26.49
C LEU A 20 4.89 -29.38 27.69
N ILE A 21 4.65 -29.95 28.87
CA ILE A 21 5.13 -29.49 30.17
C ILE A 21 6.54 -30.04 30.36
N GLY A 22 7.52 -29.16 30.54
CA GLY A 22 8.88 -29.49 30.92
C GLY A 22 9.34 -28.62 32.08
N CYS A 23 9.38 -29.17 33.29
CA CYS A 23 10.02 -28.55 34.44
C CYS A 23 11.54 -28.69 34.33
N GLY A 24 12.24 -27.57 34.18
CA GLY A 24 13.69 -27.48 34.40
C GLY A 24 13.97 -26.23 35.23
N LYS A 25 14.50 -26.41 36.44
CA LYS A 25 15.06 -25.30 37.24
C LYS A 25 16.33 -24.83 36.52
N SER A 26 16.32 -23.60 36.01
CA SER A 26 17.52 -22.94 35.50
C SER A 26 17.68 -21.58 36.15
N THR A 27 18.88 -21.38 36.69
CA THR A 27 19.43 -20.21 37.34
C THR A 27 19.25 -18.97 36.46
N GLU A 28 18.73 -17.90 37.07
CA GLU A 28 18.51 -16.59 36.48
C GLU A 28 19.84 -15.96 36.02
N PRO A 29 20.05 -15.70 34.72
CA PRO A 29 21.09 -14.80 34.26
C PRO A 29 20.55 -13.38 34.40
N THR A 30 21.33 -12.51 35.03
CA THR A 30 21.12 -11.05 35.04
C THR A 30 21.01 -10.55 33.60
N GLU A 31 19.79 -10.34 33.14
CA GLU A 31 19.51 -9.71 31.85
C GLU A 31 19.69 -8.20 32.04
N THR A 32 20.88 -7.72 31.69
CA THR A 32 21.13 -6.32 31.40
C THR A 32 20.10 -5.88 30.37
N THR A 33 19.12 -5.10 30.78
CA THR A 33 18.25 -4.34 29.90
C THR A 33 19.15 -3.59 28.90
N PRO A 34 19.09 -3.88 27.59
CA PRO A 34 19.61 -2.93 26.64
C PRO A 34 18.66 -1.75 26.74
N THR A 35 19.15 -0.68 27.39
CA THR A 35 18.52 0.63 27.40
C THR A 35 18.13 0.97 25.97
N ASP A 36 16.82 1.03 25.76
CA ASP A 36 16.15 1.52 24.57
C ASP A 36 16.75 2.86 24.15
N THR A 37 17.75 2.78 23.27
CA THR A 37 18.39 3.93 22.63
C THR A 37 18.22 3.74 21.13
N MET A 38 16.97 3.57 20.69
CA MET A 38 16.59 3.96 19.33
C MET A 38 16.57 5.49 19.29
N ALA A 39 17.76 6.09 19.31
CA ALA A 39 17.93 7.50 19.00
C ALA A 39 17.43 7.74 17.57
N THR A 40 16.28 8.41 17.46
CA THR A 40 15.97 9.62 16.66
C THR A 40 16.85 9.96 15.44
N ALA A 41 17.37 8.99 14.69
CA ALA A 41 18.15 9.26 13.50
C ALA A 41 17.23 9.73 12.38
N THR A 42 17.50 10.89 11.81
CA THR A 42 16.82 11.38 10.60
C THR A 42 17.23 10.52 9.40
N LEU A 43 16.26 10.11 8.57
CA LEU A 43 16.55 9.39 7.32
C LEU A 43 17.28 10.31 6.33
N ALA A 44 18.42 9.86 5.84
CA ALA A 44 19.17 10.54 4.79
C ALA A 44 18.64 10.11 3.40
N LEU A 45 17.53 10.71 2.98
CA LEU A 45 16.93 10.49 1.66
C LEU A 45 17.52 11.46 0.63
N PRO A 46 17.60 11.06 -0.66
CA PRO A 46 18.04 11.95 -1.73
C PRO A 46 16.99 13.04 -1.99
N GLU A 47 17.46 14.27 -2.21
CA GLU A 47 16.59 15.40 -2.55
C GLU A 47 15.94 15.26 -3.93
N GLN A 48 16.66 14.65 -4.87
CA GLN A 48 16.19 14.38 -6.22
C GLN A 48 15.52 13.01 -6.30
N ALA A 49 14.58 12.89 -7.23
CA ALA A 49 13.89 11.63 -7.47
C ALA A 49 14.90 10.52 -7.84
N PRO A 50 14.82 9.34 -7.21
CA PRO A 50 15.63 8.21 -7.61
C PRO A 50 15.34 7.82 -9.07
N SER A 51 16.39 7.55 -9.85
CA SER A 51 16.28 7.10 -11.25
C SER A 51 16.12 5.57 -11.38
N ALA A 52 16.35 4.83 -10.29
CA ALA A 52 16.30 3.37 -10.25
C ALA A 52 15.45 2.90 -9.05
N ARG A 53 16.08 2.33 -8.02
CA ARG A 53 15.39 1.88 -6.81
C ARG A 53 15.07 3.04 -5.87
N LEU A 54 13.98 2.92 -5.15
CA LEU A 54 13.67 3.74 -3.99
C LEU A 54 14.80 3.60 -2.96
N PRO A 55 15.16 4.70 -2.28
CA PRO A 55 16.13 4.65 -1.19
C PRO A 55 15.62 3.78 -0.04
N ALA A 56 16.55 3.21 0.73
CA ALA A 56 16.22 2.47 1.93
C ALA A 56 15.61 3.37 3.02
N GLY A 57 15.00 2.74 4.02
CA GLY A 57 14.50 3.41 5.23
C GLY A 57 12.99 3.59 5.28
N VAL A 58 12.28 3.27 4.20
CA VAL A 58 10.83 3.08 4.18
C VAL A 58 10.53 1.68 3.69
N SER A 59 9.69 0.94 4.41
CA SER A 59 9.32 -0.42 4.01
C SER A 59 7.84 -0.66 4.26
N PRO A 60 7.06 -1.08 3.24
CA PRO A 60 5.71 -1.55 3.46
C PRO A 60 5.72 -2.88 4.22
N SER A 61 4.61 -3.16 4.89
CA SER A 61 4.40 -4.41 5.62
C SER A 61 3.04 -5.06 5.33
N HIS A 62 2.06 -4.28 4.86
CA HIS A 62 0.73 -4.76 4.49
C HIS A 62 0.04 -3.74 3.57
N TYR A 63 -0.82 -4.23 2.67
CA TYR A 63 -1.71 -3.41 1.86
C TYR A 63 -3.16 -3.79 2.09
N LYS A 64 -4.02 -2.78 2.20
CA LYS A 64 -5.46 -2.94 2.09
C LYS A 64 -5.95 -2.02 0.97
N LEU A 65 -6.36 -2.62 -0.15
CA LEU A 65 -6.79 -1.94 -1.37
C LEU A 65 -8.30 -2.06 -1.55
N GLN A 66 -8.99 -0.93 -1.66
CA GLN A 66 -10.40 -0.89 -2.04
C GLN A 66 -10.46 -0.26 -3.43
N LEU A 67 -11.01 -0.96 -4.42
CA LEU A 67 -11.17 -0.44 -5.76
C LEU A 67 -12.63 -0.41 -6.17
N SER A 68 -13.07 0.71 -6.74
CA SER A 68 -14.36 0.85 -7.40
C SER A 68 -14.16 0.81 -8.91
N ILE A 69 -14.61 -0.26 -9.54
CA ILE A 69 -14.31 -0.57 -10.94
C ILE A 69 -15.62 -0.77 -11.70
N ASP A 70 -15.86 0.08 -12.70
CA ASP A 70 -16.87 -0.15 -13.74
C ASP A 70 -16.17 -0.05 -15.10
N PRO A 71 -15.98 -1.15 -15.85
CA PRO A 71 -15.23 -1.15 -17.11
C PRO A 71 -15.89 -0.34 -18.23
N ARG A 72 -17.11 0.19 -18.01
CA ARG A 72 -17.83 1.07 -18.94
C ARG A 72 -17.47 2.54 -18.77
N GLU A 73 -16.88 2.90 -17.63
CA GLU A 73 -16.46 4.26 -17.32
C GLU A 73 -15.03 4.52 -17.85
N SER A 74 -14.64 5.79 -17.94
CA SER A 74 -13.28 6.16 -18.36
C SER A 74 -12.24 5.96 -17.26
N ASN A 75 -12.68 6.00 -15.99
CA ASN A 75 -11.83 5.99 -14.81
C ASN A 75 -12.34 4.99 -13.78
N PHE A 76 -11.42 4.54 -12.94
CA PHE A 76 -11.71 3.87 -11.68
C PHE A 76 -11.23 4.73 -10.51
N SER A 77 -11.64 4.36 -9.31
CA SER A 77 -11.18 4.99 -8.08
C SER A 77 -10.82 3.97 -7.02
N GLY A 78 -10.08 4.41 -6.01
CA GLY A 78 -9.74 3.52 -4.91
C GLY A 78 -9.26 4.24 -3.66
N THR A 79 -9.11 3.43 -2.62
CA THR A 79 -8.42 3.78 -1.38
C THR A 79 -7.31 2.77 -1.17
N ALA A 80 -6.09 3.27 -0.98
CA ALA A 80 -4.93 2.47 -0.62
C ALA A 80 -4.57 2.76 0.84
N GLU A 81 -4.74 1.75 1.69
CA GLU A 81 -4.21 1.71 3.05
C GLU A 81 -2.91 0.91 3.05
N ILE A 82 -1.81 1.49 3.53
CA ILE A 82 -0.47 0.89 3.46
C ILE A 82 0.19 1.01 4.83
N ASP A 83 0.39 -0.12 5.50
CA ASP A 83 1.19 -0.15 6.73
C ASP A 83 2.67 -0.07 6.35
N ILE A 84 3.36 0.97 6.82
CA ILE A 84 4.80 1.18 6.57
C ILE A 84 5.59 1.22 7.87
N VAL A 85 6.89 0.99 7.76
CA VAL A 85 7.88 1.21 8.81
C VAL A 85 8.92 2.20 8.29
N LEU A 86 9.11 3.31 9.02
CA LEU A 86 10.23 4.22 8.83
C LEU A 86 11.38 3.83 9.77
N SER A 87 12.59 3.67 9.23
CA SER A 87 13.77 3.36 10.05
C SER A 87 14.39 4.60 10.73
N GLY A 88 13.83 5.78 10.49
CA GLY A 88 14.28 7.06 11.01
C GLY A 88 13.23 8.15 10.79
N SER A 89 13.37 9.31 11.44
CA SER A 89 12.43 10.41 11.23
C SER A 89 12.64 11.07 9.87
N THR A 90 11.57 11.51 9.21
CA THR A 90 11.67 12.24 7.94
C THR A 90 10.43 13.06 7.65
N ASP A 91 10.58 14.17 6.95
CA ASP A 91 9.48 14.99 6.44
C ASP A 91 9.07 14.60 5.01
N TYR A 92 9.79 13.72 4.32
CA TYR A 92 9.36 13.20 3.03
C TYR A 92 9.86 11.79 2.76
N PHE A 93 9.26 11.11 1.79
CA PHE A 93 9.79 9.86 1.26
C PHE A 93 9.35 9.66 -0.19
N TRP A 94 9.94 8.66 -0.83
CA TRP A 94 9.68 8.32 -2.22
C TRP A 94 8.78 7.09 -2.30
N MET A 95 7.82 7.13 -3.21
CA MET A 95 6.94 6.00 -3.54
C MET A 95 6.78 5.90 -5.06
N HIS A 96 5.96 4.94 -5.50
CA HIS A 96 5.51 4.81 -6.87
C HIS A 96 4.03 5.15 -7.04
N GLY A 97 3.72 5.83 -8.14
CA GLY A 97 2.39 6.15 -8.61
C GLY A 97 2.49 6.90 -9.93
N ASN A 98 1.76 6.46 -10.95
CA ASN A 98 1.77 7.09 -12.26
C ASN A 98 0.34 7.27 -12.76
N GLU A 99 0.05 8.44 -13.32
CA GLU A 99 -1.29 8.82 -13.79
C GLU A 99 -2.40 8.71 -12.73
N LEU A 100 -2.03 8.83 -11.45
CA LEU A 100 -2.96 8.82 -10.33
C LEU A 100 -3.30 10.25 -9.92
N GLU A 101 -4.59 10.56 -9.86
CA GLU A 101 -5.11 11.78 -9.25
C GLU A 101 -5.42 11.49 -7.78
N VAL A 102 -4.52 11.91 -6.87
CA VAL A 102 -4.66 11.68 -5.42
C VAL A 102 -5.39 12.87 -4.80
N SER A 103 -6.63 12.65 -4.36
CA SER A 103 -7.49 13.68 -3.76
C SER A 103 -7.22 13.87 -2.26
N SER A 104 -6.72 12.83 -1.59
CA SER A 104 -6.39 12.85 -0.17
C SER A 104 -5.23 11.91 0.11
N ALA A 105 -4.26 12.36 0.90
CA ALA A 105 -3.17 11.54 1.41
C ALA A 105 -2.89 11.89 2.87
N ARG A 106 -2.85 10.89 3.75
CA ARG A 106 -2.60 11.06 5.18
C ARG A 106 -1.76 9.93 5.76
N ALA A 107 -1.01 10.22 6.81
CA ALA A 107 -0.37 9.23 7.66
C ALA A 107 -1.03 9.24 9.04
N THR A 108 -1.38 8.07 9.56
CA THR A 108 -1.74 7.89 10.97
C THR A 108 -0.54 7.35 11.72
N LEU A 109 -0.10 8.10 12.74
CA LEU A 109 1.03 7.76 13.59
C LEU A 109 0.64 6.72 14.65
N ALA A 110 1.63 6.09 15.29
CA ALA A 110 1.39 5.12 16.36
C ALA A 110 0.63 5.67 17.58
N ASN A 111 0.67 6.99 17.81
CA ASN A 111 -0.09 7.67 18.86
C ASN A 111 -1.55 8.00 18.45
N GLY A 112 -1.97 7.65 17.22
CA GLY A 112 -3.28 7.95 16.64
C GLY A 112 -3.41 9.32 15.98
N GLU A 113 -2.39 10.17 16.05
CA GLU A 113 -2.36 11.45 15.34
C GLU A 113 -2.38 11.23 13.83
N THR A 114 -3.10 12.10 13.11
CA THR A 114 -3.17 12.06 11.64
C THR A 114 -2.47 13.28 11.06
N VAL A 115 -1.54 13.04 10.15
CA VAL A 115 -0.75 14.06 9.46
C VAL A 115 -1.13 14.07 7.98
N ASN A 116 -1.51 15.23 7.45
CA ASN A 116 -1.76 15.40 6.02
C ASN A 116 -0.45 15.32 5.24
N LEU A 117 -0.51 14.63 4.10
CA LEU A 117 0.61 14.45 3.20
C LEU A 117 0.34 15.16 1.88
N GLN A 118 1.40 15.66 1.26
CA GLN A 118 1.39 16.20 -0.08
C GLN A 118 1.91 15.15 -1.05
N TRP A 119 1.17 14.90 -2.12
CA TRP A 119 1.52 13.99 -3.19
C TRP A 119 2.04 14.77 -4.39
N GLN A 120 3.28 14.52 -4.80
CA GLN A 120 3.91 15.23 -5.92
C GLN A 120 4.58 14.28 -6.90
N LYS A 121 4.13 14.29 -8.16
CA LYS A 121 4.83 13.61 -9.25
C LYS A 121 6.25 14.17 -9.38
N ALA A 122 7.24 13.29 -9.43
CA ALA A 122 8.65 13.66 -9.48
C ALA A 122 9.41 13.09 -10.68
N SER A 123 8.86 12.07 -11.35
CA SER A 123 9.38 11.55 -12.63
C SER A 123 8.25 11.11 -13.56
N GLU A 124 8.57 11.03 -14.85
CA GLU A 124 7.69 10.40 -15.85
C GLU A 124 7.60 8.87 -15.70
N THR A 125 8.54 8.25 -14.98
CA THR A 125 8.57 6.81 -14.69
C THR A 125 7.72 6.42 -13.48
N GLY A 126 6.92 7.35 -12.96
CA GLY A 126 6.00 7.12 -11.85
C GLY A 126 6.65 7.14 -10.47
N VAL A 127 7.75 7.85 -10.27
CA VAL A 127 8.28 8.15 -8.94
C VAL A 127 7.59 9.40 -8.40
N VAL A 128 7.16 9.33 -7.15
CA VAL A 128 6.43 10.40 -6.46
C VAL A 128 7.11 10.75 -5.15
N LYS A 129 7.11 12.04 -4.82
CA LYS A 129 7.51 12.56 -3.52
C LYS A 129 6.27 12.68 -2.64
N VAL A 130 6.29 12.05 -1.48
CA VAL A 130 5.27 12.20 -0.45
C VAL A 130 5.87 13.02 0.68
N THR A 131 5.30 14.19 0.96
CA THR A 131 5.87 15.17 1.92
C THR A 131 4.88 15.47 3.04
N ALA A 132 5.34 15.46 4.28
CA ALA A 132 4.61 15.92 5.46
C ALA A 132 5.07 17.34 5.83
N ALA A 133 4.18 18.16 6.37
CA ALA A 133 4.53 19.51 6.83
C ALA A 133 5.42 19.51 8.08
N GLN A 134 5.39 18.41 8.85
CA GLN A 134 6.23 18.16 10.02
C GLN A 134 6.87 16.78 9.88
N ALA A 135 8.05 16.61 10.46
CA ALA A 135 8.76 15.33 10.40
C ALA A 135 7.91 14.19 11.00
N LEU A 136 7.69 13.15 10.21
CA LEU A 136 7.14 11.90 10.65
C LEU A 136 8.18 11.19 11.54
N PRO A 137 7.79 10.65 12.71
CA PRO A 137 8.70 9.92 13.57
C PRO A 137 9.08 8.57 12.95
N ALA A 138 10.23 8.03 13.37
CA ALA A 138 10.58 6.65 13.08
C ALA A 138 9.53 5.68 13.67
N GLY A 139 9.35 4.53 13.03
CA GLY A 139 8.42 3.49 13.46
C GLY A 139 7.27 3.24 12.51
N LYS A 140 6.20 2.64 13.03
CA LYS A 140 5.04 2.20 12.26
C LYS A 140 4.08 3.36 11.96
N LEU A 141 3.60 3.41 10.73
CA LEU A 141 2.60 4.37 10.26
C LEU A 141 1.62 3.66 9.34
N LEU A 142 0.37 4.11 9.33
CA LEU A 142 -0.60 3.76 8.31
C LEU A 142 -0.70 4.91 7.32
N LEU A 143 -0.34 4.67 6.06
CA LEU A 143 -0.67 5.59 4.98
C LEU A 143 -2.09 5.30 4.50
N GLN A 144 -2.88 6.35 4.25
CA GLN A 144 -4.16 6.23 3.57
C GLN A 144 -4.22 7.25 2.43
N LEU A 145 -4.43 6.76 1.21
CA LEU A 145 -4.52 7.56 0.00
C LEU A 145 -5.85 7.28 -0.71
N GLU A 146 -6.58 8.34 -1.04
CA GLU A 146 -7.77 8.28 -1.89
C GLU A 146 -7.42 8.83 -3.26
N TYR A 147 -7.76 8.08 -4.31
CA TYR A 147 -7.30 8.40 -5.66
C TYR A 147 -8.28 7.94 -6.74
N SER A 148 -8.13 8.53 -7.92
CA SER A 148 -8.71 8.05 -9.18
C SER A 148 -7.62 7.91 -10.24
N ALA A 149 -7.90 7.10 -11.26
CA ALA A 149 -7.00 6.91 -12.39
C ALA A 149 -7.80 6.50 -13.64
N PRO A 150 -7.33 6.84 -14.84
CA PRO A 150 -7.93 6.35 -16.07
C PRO A 150 -7.68 4.85 -16.22
N PHE A 151 -8.61 4.13 -16.85
CA PHE A 151 -8.27 2.80 -17.35
C PHE A 151 -7.25 2.90 -18.47
N ASN A 152 -6.24 2.03 -18.46
CA ASN A 152 -5.31 1.92 -19.58
C ASN A 152 -5.99 1.17 -20.75
N THR A 153 -5.48 1.36 -21.98
CA THR A 153 -5.93 0.65 -23.20
C THR A 153 -4.80 -0.13 -23.89
N SER A 154 -3.59 -0.11 -23.33
CA SER A 154 -2.37 -0.73 -23.83
C SER A 154 -2.03 -2.06 -23.13
N LEU A 155 -3.02 -2.73 -22.53
CA LEU A 155 -2.88 -4.04 -21.86
C LEU A 155 -1.87 -4.06 -20.69
N GLU A 156 -1.74 -2.94 -19.97
CA GLU A 156 -0.90 -2.82 -18.78
C GLU A 156 -1.64 -2.10 -17.64
N GLY A 157 -1.16 -2.23 -16.40
CA GLY A 157 -1.83 -1.65 -15.25
C GLY A 157 -3.22 -2.26 -15.07
N LEU A 158 -4.19 -1.45 -14.63
CA LEU A 158 -5.60 -1.79 -14.68
C LEU A 158 -6.19 -1.24 -15.98
N TYR A 159 -6.55 -2.12 -16.90
CA TYR A 159 -6.96 -1.78 -18.26
C TYR A 159 -8.32 -2.38 -18.61
N THR A 160 -8.96 -1.83 -19.65
CA THR A 160 -10.23 -2.35 -20.15
C THR A 160 -10.11 -2.95 -21.56
N VAL A 161 -10.94 -3.95 -21.83
CA VAL A 161 -11.10 -4.58 -23.15
C VAL A 161 -12.58 -4.73 -23.43
N THR A 162 -13.00 -4.45 -24.66
CA THR A 162 -14.37 -4.69 -25.12
C THR A 162 -14.39 -5.85 -26.09
N GLU A 163 -15.14 -6.90 -25.76
CA GLU A 163 -15.34 -8.08 -26.60
C GLU A 163 -16.84 -8.38 -26.70
N GLY A 164 -17.34 -8.59 -27.92
CA GLY A 164 -18.75 -8.91 -28.14
C GLY A 164 -19.74 -7.83 -27.67
N GLY A 165 -19.28 -6.58 -27.54
CA GLY A 165 -20.07 -5.47 -27.01
C GLY A 165 -20.11 -5.38 -25.48
N GLN A 166 -19.36 -6.22 -24.77
CA GLN A 166 -19.23 -6.21 -23.31
C GLN A 166 -17.84 -5.74 -22.91
N ALA A 167 -17.77 -4.82 -21.95
CA ALA A 167 -16.52 -4.29 -21.42
C ALA A 167 -16.05 -5.13 -20.21
N TYR A 168 -14.75 -5.35 -20.11
CA TYR A 168 -14.09 -6.10 -19.04
C TYR A 168 -12.91 -5.29 -18.52
N ALA A 169 -12.56 -5.48 -17.25
CA ALA A 169 -11.36 -4.90 -16.64
C ALA A 169 -10.40 -6.01 -16.22
N PHE A 170 -9.12 -5.83 -16.51
CA PHE A 170 -8.05 -6.78 -16.19
C PHE A 170 -6.84 -6.05 -15.63
N THR A 171 -5.99 -6.78 -14.93
CA THR A 171 -4.70 -6.26 -14.47
C THR A 171 -3.53 -6.99 -15.13
N GLN A 172 -2.52 -6.23 -15.54
CA GLN A 172 -1.21 -6.74 -15.94
C GLN A 172 -0.15 -5.81 -15.35
N PHE A 173 0.51 -6.26 -14.28
CA PHE A 173 1.38 -5.39 -13.49
C PHE A 173 2.87 -5.60 -13.73
N GLU A 174 3.29 -6.72 -14.32
CA GLU A 174 4.72 -6.94 -14.59
C GLU A 174 5.18 -6.07 -15.76
N ALA A 175 6.33 -5.37 -15.68
CA ALA A 175 7.28 -5.38 -14.55
C ALA A 175 7.07 -4.25 -13.53
N THR A 176 6.44 -3.15 -13.92
CA THR A 176 6.34 -1.91 -13.12
C THR A 176 5.01 -1.18 -13.32
N SER A 177 3.95 -1.92 -13.66
CA SER A 177 2.66 -1.34 -14.06
C SER A 177 1.64 -1.37 -12.91
N ALA A 178 1.96 -1.94 -11.74
CA ALA A 178 1.13 -1.81 -10.55
C ALA A 178 0.95 -0.33 -10.13
N ARG A 179 1.99 0.49 -10.32
CA ARG A 179 1.96 1.94 -10.03
C ARG A 179 0.96 2.74 -10.87
N LEU A 180 0.44 2.17 -11.96
CA LEU A 180 -0.64 2.76 -12.76
C LEU A 180 -2.04 2.47 -12.16
N ALA A 181 -2.13 1.47 -11.27
CA ALA A 181 -3.39 1.03 -10.68
C ALA A 181 -3.59 1.53 -9.24
N PHE A 182 -2.52 1.71 -8.46
CA PHE A 182 -2.60 2.20 -7.09
C PHE A 182 -1.25 2.76 -6.59
N PRO A 183 -1.27 3.71 -5.63
CA PRO A 183 -0.06 4.16 -4.93
C PRO A 183 0.64 3.00 -4.23
N SER A 184 1.95 2.82 -4.44
CA SER A 184 2.64 1.62 -3.95
C SER A 184 4.16 1.78 -3.83
N PHE A 185 4.82 0.79 -3.22
CA PHE A 185 6.26 0.57 -3.30
C PHE A 185 6.52 -0.52 -4.36
N ASP A 186 6.27 -0.17 -5.63
CA ASP A 186 6.32 -1.08 -6.80
C ASP A 186 7.75 -1.53 -7.17
N GLU A 187 8.36 -2.33 -6.29
CA GLU A 187 9.59 -3.07 -6.54
C GLU A 187 9.47 -4.51 -6.04
N PRO A 188 10.01 -5.50 -6.78
CA PRO A 188 9.88 -6.92 -6.41
C PRO A 188 10.55 -7.29 -5.09
N GLY A 189 11.39 -6.42 -4.53
CA GLY A 189 12.00 -6.59 -3.20
C GLY A 189 11.01 -6.43 -2.05
N PHE A 190 9.91 -5.72 -2.25
CA PHE A 190 8.89 -5.48 -1.23
C PHE A 190 7.77 -6.53 -1.32
N LYS A 191 7.96 -7.65 -0.63
CA LYS A 191 6.97 -8.73 -0.57
C LYS A 191 6.12 -8.60 0.70
N VAL A 192 4.83 -8.33 0.53
CA VAL A 192 3.88 -8.12 1.62
C VAL A 192 2.51 -8.69 1.26
N PRO A 193 1.68 -9.05 2.25
CA PRO A 193 0.28 -9.43 2.03
C PRO A 193 -0.59 -8.26 1.51
N PHE A 194 -1.67 -8.62 0.82
CA PHE A 194 -2.66 -7.72 0.25
C PHE A 194 -4.07 -8.18 0.62
N ASP A 195 -4.85 -7.31 1.24
CA ASP A 195 -6.30 -7.41 1.34
C ASP A 195 -6.93 -6.60 0.21
N ILE A 196 -7.76 -7.23 -0.63
CA ILE A 196 -8.36 -6.59 -1.81
C ILE A 196 -9.89 -6.64 -1.68
N GLU A 197 -10.52 -5.47 -1.72
CA GLU A 197 -11.97 -5.30 -1.82
C GLU A 197 -12.32 -4.66 -3.15
N LEU A 198 -13.26 -5.27 -3.88
CA LEU A 198 -13.76 -4.77 -5.15
C LEU A 198 -15.22 -4.33 -5.01
N THR A 199 -15.50 -3.08 -5.37
CA THR A 199 -16.84 -2.57 -5.61
C THR A 199 -17.07 -2.54 -7.13
N ILE A 200 -17.96 -3.40 -7.61
CA ILE A 200 -18.25 -3.58 -9.04
C ILE A 200 -19.77 -3.60 -9.31
N PRO A 201 -20.22 -3.33 -10.55
CA PRO A 201 -21.62 -3.49 -10.91
C PRO A 201 -22.09 -4.92 -10.69
N ALA A 202 -23.34 -5.09 -10.27
CA ALA A 202 -23.88 -6.38 -9.80
C ALA A 202 -23.91 -7.49 -10.87
N GLU A 203 -23.85 -7.13 -12.15
CA GLU A 203 -23.76 -8.03 -13.30
C GLU A 203 -22.36 -8.61 -13.53
N TYR A 204 -21.32 -8.03 -12.92
CA TYR A 204 -19.95 -8.53 -13.00
C TYR A 204 -19.59 -9.44 -11.82
N SER A 205 -18.61 -10.30 -12.04
CA SER A 205 -17.91 -11.05 -10.98
C SER A 205 -16.49 -10.53 -10.85
N GLY A 206 -16.05 -10.33 -9.61
CA GLY A 206 -14.67 -9.93 -9.29
C GLY A 206 -13.85 -11.15 -8.93
N ILE A 207 -12.63 -11.24 -9.48
CA ILE A 207 -11.67 -12.31 -9.19
C ILE A 207 -10.34 -11.66 -8.81
N SER A 208 -9.69 -12.20 -7.78
CA SER A 208 -8.39 -11.76 -7.32
C SER A 208 -7.50 -12.97 -6.95
N ASN A 209 -6.31 -12.71 -6.41
CA ASN A 209 -5.32 -13.73 -6.06
C ASN A 209 -5.81 -14.74 -5.01
N THR A 210 -6.67 -14.32 -4.09
CA THR A 210 -7.20 -15.14 -3.00
C THR A 210 -8.73 -15.20 -3.06
N PRO A 211 -9.36 -16.30 -2.61
CA PRO A 211 -10.81 -16.43 -2.51
C PRO A 211 -11.47 -15.48 -1.52
#